data_AF-A0A662LYC1-F1
#
_entry.id   AF-A0A662LYC1-F1
#
_cell.length_a   1.000
_cell.length_b   1.000
_cell.length_c   1.000
_cell.angle_alpha   90.00
_cell.angle_beta   90.00
_cell.angle_gamma   90.00
#
_symmetry.space_group_name_H-M   'P 1'
#
loop_
_entity.id
_entity.type
_entity.pdbx_description
1 polymer ?
#
loop_
_entity_poly.entity_id
_entity_poly.type
_entity_poly.pdbx_seq_one_letter_code
_entity_poly.pdbx_strand_id
1 'polypeptide(L)'
;MVAERKFIKEKVKRMLVKEFIMKEIEGAGFGGLDIQRTPMGTRLSMLVERPGLVIGRGGANINKLSKELVEKFQLDNPQIEIQEVGNNAALNAQIMAEKLSEALERGWHFRRAGHATVKRIMDAGAKGCQVIISGKLTGERHRTEKFTEGHIKYCGEIVKEVMDEGYAIAKLKPGILGVKVRIMKPDAKLPDEIHIKTVEETKTEEKKEEKQPVGTKLSKIKELDSSLVKKLEKAGIETIEELYDMSIEEIASIEGLNDKIAKTLKEKLEKIIKEVK
;
A
#
# COMPACT_ATOMS: atom_id res chain seq x y z
N MET A 1 -26.08 25.27 -24.22
CA MET A 1 -27.44 25.06 -23.68
C MET A 1 -28.03 23.65 -23.85
N VAL A 2 -28.18 23.07 -25.05
CA VAL A 2 -28.87 21.74 -25.19
C VAL A 2 -28.06 20.61 -24.53
N ALA A 3 -26.74 20.59 -24.72
CA ALA A 3 -25.86 19.59 -24.12
C ALA A 3 -25.87 19.67 -22.58
N GLU A 4 -25.81 20.88 -22.01
CA GLU A 4 -25.85 21.11 -20.55
C GLU A 4 -27.18 20.64 -19.95
N ARG A 5 -28.32 20.96 -20.59
CA ARG A 5 -29.63 20.51 -20.14
C ARG A 5 -29.74 18.99 -20.14
N LYS A 6 -29.22 18.33 -21.19
CA LYS A 6 -29.17 16.86 -21.27
C LYS A 6 -28.29 16.27 -20.17
N PHE A 7 -27.11 16.85 -19.94
CA PHE A 7 -26.19 16.42 -18.89
C PHE A 7 -26.82 16.51 -17.50
N ILE A 8 -27.44 17.66 -17.18
CA ILE A 8 -28.10 17.88 -15.90
C ILE A 8 -29.26 16.88 -15.72
N LYS A 9 -30.13 16.73 -16.73
CA LYS A 9 -31.26 15.79 -16.67
C LYS A 9 -30.79 14.35 -16.42
N GLU A 10 -29.68 13.95 -17.04
CA GLU A 10 -29.09 12.64 -16.82
C GLU A 10 -28.52 12.48 -15.41
N LYS A 11 -27.79 13.46 -14.89
CA LYS A 11 -27.24 13.41 -13.53
C LYS A 11 -28.33 13.40 -12.46
N VAL A 12 -29.40 14.18 -12.64
CA VAL A 12 -30.59 14.15 -11.77
C VAL A 12 -31.21 12.75 -11.77
N LYS A 13 -31.39 12.15 -12.96
CA LYS A 13 -31.92 10.77 -13.07
C LYS A 13 -31.03 9.76 -12.33
N ARG A 14 -29.70 9.85 -12.46
CA ARG A 14 -28.75 8.98 -11.74
C ARG A 14 -28.86 9.14 -10.22
N MET A 15 -28.98 10.37 -9.72
CA MET A 15 -29.16 10.64 -8.29
C MET A 15 -30.45 10.02 -7.76
N LEU A 16 -31.57 10.21 -8.46
CA LEU A 16 -32.87 9.66 -8.04
C LEU A 16 -32.86 8.13 -8.01
N VAL A 17 -32.23 7.48 -9.00
CA VAL A 17 -32.04 6.02 -9.01
C VAL A 17 -31.20 5.57 -7.81
N LYS A 18 -30.11 6.29 -7.50
CA LYS A 18 -29.28 5.99 -6.33
C LYS A 18 -30.07 6.07 -5.02
N GLU A 19 -30.84 7.14 -4.83
CA GLU A 19 -31.68 7.30 -3.63
C GLU A 19 -32.76 6.23 -3.51
N PHE A 20 -33.34 5.82 -4.63
CA PHE A 20 -34.34 4.76 -4.66
C PHE A 20 -33.75 3.41 -4.26
N ILE A 21 -32.63 3.03 -4.88
CA ILE A 21 -31.92 1.77 -4.58
C ILE A 21 -31.44 1.74 -3.12
N MET A 22 -30.93 2.86 -2.61
CA MET A 22 -30.49 2.95 -1.21
C MET A 22 -31.64 2.71 -0.21
N LYS A 23 -32.87 3.12 -0.54
CA LYS A 23 -34.05 2.89 0.31
C LYS A 23 -34.56 1.45 0.22
N GLU A 24 -34.62 0.87 -0.98
CA GLU A 24 -35.12 -0.50 -1.18
C GLU A 24 -34.16 -1.56 -0.61
N ILE A 25 -32.85 -1.26 -0.59
CA ILE A 25 -31.80 -2.19 -0.15
C ILE A 25 -31.37 -1.93 1.32
N GLU A 26 -32.20 -1.22 2.09
CA GLU A 26 -31.97 -1.02 3.53
C GLU A 26 -31.83 -2.39 4.23
N GLY A 27 -30.67 -2.67 4.83
CA GLY A 27 -30.37 -3.95 5.48
C GLY A 27 -29.38 -4.88 4.75
N ALA A 28 -29.13 -4.69 3.45
CA ALA A 28 -28.13 -5.49 2.72
C ALA A 28 -26.72 -4.88 2.75
N GLY A 29 -26.61 -3.63 3.21
CA GLY A 29 -25.37 -2.84 3.26
C GLY A 29 -25.01 -2.28 1.89
N PHE A 30 -25.49 -1.07 1.59
CA PHE A 30 -25.26 -0.40 0.32
C PHE A 30 -23.89 0.31 0.31
N GLY A 31 -22.99 -0.10 -0.58
CA GLY A 31 -21.64 0.47 -0.70
C GLY A 31 -21.49 1.46 -1.85
N GLY A 32 -22.31 1.35 -2.89
CA GLY A 32 -22.21 2.22 -4.06
C GLY A 32 -23.01 1.69 -5.24
N LEU A 33 -23.25 2.58 -6.20
CA LEU A 33 -23.94 2.30 -7.44
C LEU A 33 -23.17 2.93 -8.59
N ASP A 34 -22.78 2.11 -9.56
CA ASP A 34 -22.28 2.57 -10.86
C ASP A 34 -23.35 2.34 -11.93
N ILE A 35 -23.53 3.36 -12.78
CA ILE A 35 -24.55 3.36 -13.84
C ILE A 35 -23.86 3.56 -15.16
N GLN A 36 -23.83 2.50 -15.96
CA GLN A 36 -23.24 2.49 -17.29
C GLN A 36 -24.35 2.36 -18.33
N ARG A 37 -24.35 3.25 -19.33
CA ARG A 37 -25.29 3.16 -20.46
C ARG A 37 -24.62 2.44 -21.61
N THR A 38 -25.23 1.35 -22.03
CA THR A 38 -24.85 0.62 -23.24
C THR A 38 -25.94 0.85 -24.30
N PRO A 39 -25.64 0.67 -25.60
CA PRO A 39 -26.64 0.76 -26.66
C PRO A 39 -27.81 -0.24 -26.48
N MET A 40 -27.56 -1.36 -25.80
CA MET A 40 -28.57 -2.41 -25.55
C MET A 40 -29.43 -2.17 -24.29
N GLY A 41 -28.98 -1.30 -23.38
CA GLY A 41 -29.67 -1.03 -22.12
C GLY A 41 -28.77 -0.37 -21.07
N THR A 42 -29.33 -0.15 -19.87
CA THR A 42 -28.57 0.44 -18.75
C THR A 42 -28.05 -0.66 -17.82
N ARG A 43 -26.74 -0.78 -17.67
CA ARG A 43 -26.10 -1.67 -16.70
C ARG A 43 -25.92 -0.95 -15.36
N LEU A 44 -26.50 -1.51 -14.32
CA LEU A 44 -26.44 -1.01 -12.94
C LEU A 44 -25.57 -1.96 -12.13
N SER A 45 -24.36 -1.53 -11.77
CA SER A 45 -23.46 -2.30 -10.93
C SER A 45 -23.58 -1.82 -9.49
N MET A 46 -24.06 -2.68 -8.60
CA MET A 46 -24.25 -2.36 -7.19
C MET A 46 -23.18 -3.05 -6.35
N LEU A 47 -22.53 -2.27 -5.48
CA LEU A 47 -21.60 -2.78 -4.47
C LEU A 47 -22.38 -3.02 -3.19
N VAL A 48 -22.46 -4.28 -2.76
CA VAL A 48 -23.21 -4.67 -1.56
C VAL A 48 -22.41 -5.63 -0.69
N GLU A 49 -22.70 -5.63 0.61
CA GLU A 49 -22.11 -6.60 1.52
C GLU A 49 -22.82 -7.95 1.47
N ARG A 50 -24.16 -7.95 1.44
CA ARG A 50 -24.97 -9.18 1.49
C ARG A 50 -25.77 -9.37 0.20
N PRO A 51 -25.19 -9.99 -0.86
CA PRO A 51 -25.87 -10.14 -2.14
C PRO A 51 -27.16 -10.98 -2.05
N GLY A 52 -27.20 -11.96 -1.13
CA GLY A 52 -28.36 -12.83 -0.96
C GLY A 52 -29.66 -12.09 -0.59
N LEU A 53 -29.56 -11.00 0.18
CA LEU A 53 -30.73 -10.21 0.56
C LEU A 53 -31.26 -9.39 -0.63
N VAL A 54 -30.36 -8.93 -1.50
CA VAL A 54 -30.70 -8.16 -2.71
C VAL A 54 -31.39 -9.05 -3.75
N ILE A 55 -30.90 -10.27 -3.95
CA ILE A 55 -31.51 -11.25 -4.88
C ILE A 55 -32.90 -11.66 -4.38
N GLY A 56 -33.03 -11.93 -3.08
CA GLY A 56 -34.24 -12.45 -2.46
C GLY A 56 -34.53 -13.92 -2.82
N ARG A 57 -35.65 -14.45 -2.34
CA ARG A 57 -36.04 -15.85 -2.60
C ARG A 57 -36.34 -16.05 -4.09
N GLY A 58 -35.55 -16.90 -4.76
CA GLY A 58 -35.73 -17.22 -6.18
C GLY A 58 -35.58 -16.02 -7.13
N GLY A 59 -34.84 -14.98 -6.75
CA GLY A 59 -34.68 -13.78 -7.58
C GLY A 59 -35.88 -12.83 -7.59
N ALA A 60 -36.87 -13.04 -6.70
CA ALA A 60 -38.08 -12.24 -6.67
C ALA A 60 -37.81 -10.75 -6.41
N ASN A 61 -36.78 -10.41 -5.61
CA ASN A 61 -36.51 -9.02 -5.25
C ASN A 61 -35.81 -8.25 -6.38
N ILE A 62 -34.84 -8.87 -7.06
CA ILE A 62 -34.24 -8.31 -8.29
C ILE A 62 -35.30 -8.07 -9.36
N ASN A 63 -36.21 -9.01 -9.56
CA ASN A 63 -37.27 -8.87 -10.57
C ASN A 63 -38.22 -7.71 -10.24
N LYS A 64 -38.48 -7.46 -8.94
CA LYS A 64 -39.26 -6.28 -8.50
C LYS A 64 -38.49 -4.99 -8.75
N LEU A 65 -37.24 -4.92 -8.31
CA LEU A 65 -36.37 -3.77 -8.52
C LEU A 65 -36.26 -3.39 -10.01
N SER A 66 -36.04 -4.37 -10.88
CA SER A 66 -35.98 -4.13 -12.33
C SER A 66 -37.28 -3.55 -12.88
N LYS A 67 -38.44 -4.03 -12.44
CA LYS A 67 -39.75 -3.50 -12.87
C LYS A 67 -39.95 -2.05 -12.39
N GLU A 68 -39.66 -1.78 -11.12
CA GLU A 68 -39.82 -0.44 -10.56
C GLU A 68 -38.86 0.57 -11.20
N LEU A 69 -37.66 0.13 -11.60
CA LEU A 69 -36.71 0.96 -12.33
C LEU A 69 -37.20 1.34 -13.73
N VAL A 70 -37.91 0.44 -14.40
CA VAL A 70 -38.57 0.73 -15.69
C VAL A 70 -39.76 1.67 -15.48
N GLU A 71 -40.62 1.40 -14.51
CA GLU A 71 -41.85 2.18 -14.27
C GLU A 71 -41.56 3.61 -13.79
N LYS A 72 -40.73 3.76 -12.75
CA LYS A 72 -40.48 5.06 -12.09
C LYS A 72 -39.47 5.91 -12.86
N PHE A 73 -38.45 5.28 -13.43
CA PHE A 73 -37.34 6.01 -14.05
C PHE A 73 -37.31 5.86 -15.57
N GLN A 74 -38.14 5.03 -16.20
CA GLN A 74 -38.12 4.83 -17.66
C GLN A 74 -36.69 4.51 -18.13
N LEU A 75 -36.06 3.53 -17.49
CA LEU A 75 -34.77 3.01 -17.92
C LEU A 75 -34.99 1.96 -19.01
N ASP A 76 -34.30 2.11 -20.13
CA ASP A 76 -34.33 1.13 -21.21
C ASP A 76 -33.56 -0.12 -20.76
N ASN A 77 -34.30 -1.23 -20.60
CA ASN A 77 -33.79 -2.55 -20.24
C ASN A 77 -32.70 -2.52 -19.13
N PRO A 78 -33.05 -2.22 -17.87
CA PRO A 78 -32.08 -2.20 -16.78
C PRO A 78 -31.54 -3.61 -16.51
N GLN A 79 -30.22 -3.77 -16.63
CA GLN A 79 -29.50 -4.98 -16.24
C GLN A 79 -28.82 -4.72 -14.91
N ILE A 80 -29.23 -5.44 -13.87
CA ILE A 80 -28.69 -5.28 -12.52
C ILE A 80 -27.58 -6.32 -12.30
N GLU A 81 -26.39 -5.84 -12.01
CA GLU A 81 -25.24 -6.64 -11.62
C GLU A 81 -24.89 -6.34 -10.16
N ILE A 82 -24.66 -7.40 -9.39
CA ILE A 82 -24.36 -7.30 -7.97
C ILE A 82 -22.90 -7.71 -7.78
N GLN A 83 -22.10 -6.78 -7.27
CA GLN A 83 -20.71 -7.00 -6.89
C GLN A 83 -20.62 -7.05 -5.37
N GLU A 84 -20.02 -8.12 -4.86
CA GLU A 84 -19.79 -8.28 -3.43
C GLU A 84 -18.52 -7.53 -3.01
N VAL A 85 -18.62 -6.70 -1.96
CA VAL A 85 -17.48 -5.93 -1.45
C VAL A 85 -16.50 -6.82 -0.66
N GLY A 86 -16.98 -7.96 -0.13
CA GLY A 86 -16.18 -8.93 0.61
C GLY A 86 -15.54 -8.36 1.87
N ASN A 87 -14.29 -8.76 2.15
CA ASN A 87 -13.52 -8.32 3.33
C ASN A 87 -13.33 -6.80 3.41
N ASN A 88 -13.44 -6.09 2.28
CA ASN A 88 -13.30 -4.64 2.22
C ASN A 88 -14.59 -3.89 2.61
N ALA A 89 -15.66 -4.59 3.01
CA ALA A 89 -16.89 -3.95 3.44
C ALA A 89 -16.65 -2.95 4.58
N ALA A 90 -15.72 -3.26 5.49
CA ALA A 90 -15.32 -2.42 6.62
C ALA A 90 -14.60 -1.12 6.22
N LEU A 91 -14.02 -1.05 5.01
CA LEU A 91 -13.35 0.13 4.49
C LEU A 91 -14.31 1.12 3.83
N ASN A 92 -15.54 0.70 3.53
CA ASN A 92 -16.57 1.56 2.94
C ASN A 92 -17.37 2.28 4.04
N ALA A 93 -17.35 3.62 4.03
CA ALA A 93 -17.94 4.42 5.08
C ALA A 93 -19.48 4.34 5.11
N GLN A 94 -20.13 4.18 3.95
CA GLN A 94 -21.59 4.10 3.84
C GLN A 94 -22.12 2.80 4.46
N ILE A 95 -21.49 1.66 4.15
CA ILE A 95 -21.86 0.35 4.72
C ILE A 95 -21.68 0.37 6.24
N MET A 96 -20.59 0.96 6.74
CA MET A 96 -20.36 1.06 8.19
C MET A 96 -21.37 1.97 8.89
N ALA A 97 -21.80 3.06 8.25
CA ALA A 97 -22.84 3.93 8.78
C ALA A 97 -24.18 3.18 8.90
N GLU A 98 -24.58 2.43 7.88
CA GLU A 98 -25.80 1.61 7.90
C GLU A 98 -25.73 0.52 8.97
N LYS A 99 -24.62 -0.22 9.09
CA LYS A 99 -24.44 -1.21 10.17
C LYS A 99 -24.56 -0.61 11.56
N LEU A 100 -23.96 0.56 11.78
CA LEU A 100 -24.02 1.23 13.06
C LEU A 100 -25.45 1.72 13.34
N SER A 101 -26.16 2.21 12.31
CA SER A 101 -27.58 2.54 12.40
C SER A 101 -28.41 1.34 12.86
N GLU A 102 -28.28 0.20 12.19
CA GLU A 102 -28.99 -1.02 12.56
C GLU A 102 -28.63 -1.52 13.97
N ALA A 103 -27.37 -1.36 14.40
CA ALA A 103 -26.96 -1.74 15.76
C ALA A 103 -27.65 -0.88 16.82
N LEU A 104 -27.80 0.42 16.57
CA LEU A 104 -28.52 1.35 17.45
C LEU A 104 -30.02 1.04 17.46
N GLU A 105 -30.61 0.69 16.31
CA GLU A 105 -32.02 0.30 16.21
C GLU A 105 -32.32 -1.02 16.95
N ARG A 106 -31.36 -1.96 16.95
CA ARG A 106 -31.42 -3.18 17.77
C ARG A 106 -31.28 -2.91 19.28
N GLY A 107 -31.00 -1.68 19.69
CA GLY A 107 -30.90 -1.27 21.09
C GLY A 107 -29.52 -1.45 21.71
N TRP A 108 -28.44 -1.52 20.91
CA TRP A 108 -27.09 -1.49 21.47
C TRP A 108 -26.79 -0.10 22.04
N HIS A 109 -26.07 -0.08 23.17
CA HIS A 109 -25.66 1.18 23.78
C HIS A 109 -24.68 1.95 22.88
N PHE A 110 -24.89 3.25 22.70
CA PHE A 110 -24.17 4.08 21.71
C PHE A 110 -22.65 4.03 21.87
N ARG A 111 -22.11 3.98 23.10
CA ARG A 111 -20.65 3.84 23.32
C ARG A 111 -20.13 2.49 22.85
N ARG A 112 -20.83 1.41 23.18
CA ARG A 112 -20.42 0.06 22.77
C ARG A 112 -20.47 -0.07 21.25
N ALA A 113 -21.53 0.43 20.63
CA ALA A 113 -21.69 0.41 19.18
C ALA A 113 -20.61 1.27 18.50
N GLY A 114 -20.35 2.48 19.01
CA GLY A 114 -19.30 3.37 18.50
C GLY A 114 -17.91 2.73 18.56
N HIS A 115 -17.47 2.27 19.73
CA HIS A 115 -16.16 1.63 19.89
C HIS A 115 -16.04 0.33 19.08
N ALA A 116 -17.10 -0.49 18.99
CA ALA A 116 -17.08 -1.70 18.18
C ALA A 116 -16.92 -1.40 16.69
N THR A 117 -17.58 -0.35 16.19
CA THR A 117 -17.45 0.07 14.78
C THR A 117 -16.07 0.63 14.48
N VAL A 118 -15.53 1.50 15.35
CA VAL A 118 -14.17 2.04 15.18
C VAL A 118 -13.15 0.90 15.16
N LYS A 119 -13.22 -0.02 16.12
CA LYS A 119 -12.33 -1.18 16.18
C LYS A 119 -12.41 -2.02 14.90
N ARG A 120 -13.61 -2.32 14.41
CA ARG A 120 -13.81 -3.07 13.15
C ARG A 120 -13.18 -2.38 11.94
N ILE A 121 -13.22 -1.05 11.88
CA ILE A 121 -12.64 -0.27 10.77
C ILE A 121 -11.12 -0.26 10.86
N MET A 122 -10.56 -0.11 12.06
CA MET A 122 -9.10 -0.18 12.27
C MET A 122 -8.55 -1.60 12.02
N ASP A 123 -9.27 -2.64 12.46
CA ASP A 123 -8.92 -4.05 12.22
C ASP A 123 -8.89 -4.39 10.71
N ALA A 124 -9.68 -3.68 9.89
CA ALA A 124 -9.68 -3.82 8.43
C ALA A 124 -8.51 -3.10 7.74
N GLY A 125 -7.64 -2.42 8.50
CA GLY A 125 -6.45 -1.75 7.98
C GLY A 125 -6.66 -0.29 7.59
N ALA A 126 -7.74 0.37 8.02
CA ALA A 126 -7.88 1.80 7.77
C ALA A 126 -6.77 2.61 8.46
N LYS A 127 -6.26 3.67 7.81
CA LYS A 127 -5.27 4.59 8.42
C LYS A 127 -5.87 5.39 9.58
N GLY A 128 -7.19 5.62 9.55
CA GLY A 128 -7.93 6.24 10.62
C GLY A 128 -9.43 6.27 10.38
N CYS A 129 -10.17 6.45 11.47
CA CYS A 129 -11.63 6.43 11.49
C CYS A 129 -12.20 7.44 12.48
N GLN A 130 -13.24 8.15 12.08
CA GLN A 130 -14.08 8.98 12.92
C GLN A 130 -15.54 8.54 12.78
N VAL A 131 -16.15 8.20 13.91
CA VAL A 131 -17.58 7.90 14.01
C VAL A 131 -18.22 8.98 14.87
N ILE A 132 -19.25 9.63 14.34
CA ILE A 132 -19.99 10.69 15.02
C ILE A 132 -21.44 10.24 15.14
N ILE A 133 -21.93 10.19 16.38
CA ILE A 133 -23.33 9.91 16.67
C ILE A 133 -23.93 11.17 17.29
N SER A 134 -24.98 11.71 16.67
CA SER A 134 -25.64 12.95 17.08
C SER A 134 -27.13 12.73 17.27
N GLY A 135 -27.68 13.20 18.38
CA GLY A 135 -29.11 13.17 18.66
C GLY A 135 -29.44 12.99 20.14
N LYS A 136 -30.56 12.36 20.45
CA LYS A 136 -31.00 12.08 21.84
C LYS A 136 -30.34 10.79 22.37
N LEU A 137 -29.11 10.90 22.84
CA LEU A 137 -28.30 9.76 23.26
C LEU A 137 -28.71 9.18 24.64
N THR A 138 -28.70 10.01 25.68
CA THR A 138 -28.94 9.57 27.08
C THR A 138 -30.14 10.28 27.72
N GLY A 139 -30.61 11.37 27.14
CA GLY A 139 -31.75 12.15 27.64
C GLY A 139 -32.43 12.92 26.52
N GLU A 140 -33.34 13.80 26.88
CA GLU A 140 -34.16 14.55 25.91
C GLU A 140 -33.38 15.61 25.13
N ARG A 141 -32.27 16.09 25.69
CA ARG A 141 -31.41 17.09 25.07
C ARG A 141 -30.48 16.45 24.04
N HIS A 142 -30.35 17.10 22.88
CA HIS A 142 -29.40 16.73 21.84
C HIS A 142 -27.96 16.73 22.37
N ARG A 143 -27.22 15.65 22.10
CA ARG A 143 -25.80 15.50 22.37
C ARG A 143 -25.11 14.89 21.15
N THR A 144 -23.83 15.20 20.98
CA THR A 144 -22.99 14.64 19.93
C THR A 144 -21.77 14.00 20.57
N GLU A 145 -21.54 12.73 20.25
CA GLU A 145 -20.37 11.98 20.70
C GLU A 145 -19.54 11.58 19.49
N LYS A 146 -18.23 11.71 19.63
CA LYS A 146 -17.26 11.44 18.58
C LYS A 146 -16.31 10.35 19.07
N PHE A 147 -16.16 9.30 18.29
CA PHE A 147 -15.19 8.25 18.50
C PHE A 147 -14.16 8.36 17.38
N THR A 148 -12.90 8.61 17.72
CA THR A 148 -11.83 8.85 16.74
C THR A 148 -10.65 7.96 17.06
N GLU A 149 -10.10 7.31 16.04
CA GLU A 149 -8.90 6.48 16.16
C GLU A 149 -8.07 6.60 14.88
N GLY A 150 -6.74 6.52 15.00
CA GLY A 150 -5.81 6.67 13.88
C GLY A 150 -5.67 8.10 13.35
N HIS A 151 -5.28 8.21 12.08
CA HIS A 151 -4.99 9.49 11.42
C HIS A 151 -6.16 9.99 10.59
N ILE A 152 -6.54 11.25 10.80
CA ILE A 152 -7.67 11.88 10.10
C ILE A 152 -7.29 13.29 9.68
N LYS A 153 -7.61 13.65 8.44
CA LYS A 153 -7.46 15.00 7.91
C LYS A 153 -8.83 15.69 7.87
N TYR A 154 -8.84 16.97 8.24
CA TYR A 154 -10.06 17.77 8.31
C TYR A 154 -10.18 18.82 7.20
N CYS A 155 -9.05 19.21 6.58
CA CYS A 155 -8.98 20.34 5.67
C CYS A 155 -8.23 19.99 4.37
N GLY A 156 -8.53 20.74 3.31
CA GLY A 156 -7.84 20.65 2.01
C GLY A 156 -8.52 19.74 1.00
N GLU A 157 -7.97 19.72 -0.23
CA GLU A 157 -8.44 18.86 -1.32
C GLU A 157 -8.26 17.38 -1.01
N ILE A 158 -7.20 17.05 -0.25
CA ILE A 158 -6.87 15.70 0.24
C ILE A 158 -8.09 15.02 0.87
N VAL A 159 -8.92 15.75 1.62
CA VAL A 159 -10.11 15.17 2.25
C VAL A 159 -11.06 14.55 1.21
N LYS A 160 -11.24 15.19 0.05
CA LYS A 160 -12.14 14.69 -1.00
C LYS A 160 -11.58 13.44 -1.69
N GLU A 161 -10.26 13.31 -1.75
CA GLU A 161 -9.60 12.20 -2.47
C GLU A 161 -9.39 10.98 -1.57
N VAL A 162 -8.95 11.23 -0.34
CA VAL A 162 -8.48 10.22 0.61
C VAL A 162 -9.57 9.73 1.55
N MET A 163 -10.51 10.61 1.90
CA MET A 163 -11.49 10.35 2.94
C MET A 163 -12.82 9.92 2.34
N ASP A 164 -13.32 8.79 2.82
CA ASP A 164 -14.67 8.33 2.51
C ASP A 164 -15.62 8.74 3.64
N GLU A 165 -16.80 9.23 3.28
CA GLU A 165 -17.82 9.71 4.22
C GLU A 165 -19.15 8.99 3.97
N GLY A 166 -19.70 8.42 5.04
CA GLY A 166 -21.00 7.75 5.04
C GLY A 166 -21.95 8.41 6.04
N TYR A 167 -23.23 8.46 5.68
CA TYR A 167 -24.27 8.97 6.55
C TYR A 167 -25.46 8.01 6.58
N ALA A 168 -25.95 7.75 7.79
CA ALA A 168 -27.13 6.95 8.02
C ALA A 168 -27.98 7.54 9.14
N ILE A 169 -29.26 7.21 9.12
CA ILE A 169 -30.25 7.67 10.07
C ILE A 169 -30.76 6.46 10.83
N ALA A 170 -30.61 6.47 12.16
CA ALA A 170 -31.16 5.43 13.03
C ALA A 170 -32.48 5.90 13.62
N LYS A 171 -33.55 5.10 13.42
CA LYS A 171 -34.89 5.40 13.90
C LYS A 171 -35.15 4.65 15.20
N LEU A 172 -35.04 5.34 16.33
CA LEU A 172 -35.34 4.76 17.64
C LEU A 172 -36.70 5.28 18.16
N LYS A 173 -37.26 4.58 19.14
CA LYS A 173 -38.49 5.00 19.84
C LYS A 173 -38.47 6.47 20.34
N PRO A 174 -37.41 6.97 21.02
CA PRO A 174 -37.35 8.36 21.48
C PRO A 174 -37.12 9.40 20.37
N GLY A 175 -36.80 8.97 19.14
CA GLY A 175 -36.56 9.84 18.00
C GLY A 175 -35.41 9.36 17.11
N ILE A 176 -34.89 10.29 16.32
CA ILE A 176 -33.88 10.03 15.30
C ILE A 176 -32.48 10.29 15.84
N LEU A 177 -31.55 9.36 15.59
CA LEU A 177 -30.11 9.57 15.75
C LEU A 177 -29.45 9.66 14.37
N GLY A 178 -28.61 10.67 14.18
CA GLY A 178 -27.74 10.79 13.02
C GLY A 178 -26.43 10.07 13.26
N VAL A 179 -26.03 9.21 12.31
CA VAL A 179 -24.76 8.49 12.32
C VAL A 179 -23.94 8.96 11.13
N LYS A 180 -22.77 9.53 11.40
CA LYS A 180 -21.79 9.91 10.38
C LYS A 180 -20.50 9.13 10.60
N VAL A 181 -20.05 8.42 9.57
CA VAL A 181 -18.82 7.64 9.58
C VAL A 181 -17.87 8.23 8.55
N ARG A 182 -16.60 8.32 8.95
CA ARG A 182 -15.53 9.01 8.24
C ARG A 182 -14.31 8.10 8.27
N ILE A 183 -13.86 7.61 7.12
CA ILE A 183 -12.79 6.60 7.03
C ILE A 183 -11.69 7.12 6.12
N MET A 184 -10.44 7.03 6.58
CA MET A 184 -9.26 7.26 5.76
C MET A 184 -8.80 5.93 5.18
N LYS A 185 -8.81 5.81 3.84
CA LYS A 185 -8.42 4.58 3.14
C LYS A 185 -6.97 4.18 3.45
N PRO A 186 -6.63 2.89 3.42
CA PRO A 186 -5.26 2.40 3.63
C PRO A 186 -4.27 2.99 2.61
N ASP A 187 -4.68 3.09 1.35
CA ASP A 187 -3.81 3.49 0.23
C ASP A 187 -3.57 5.01 0.13
N ALA A 188 -4.10 5.78 1.09
CA ALA A 188 -4.08 7.22 1.05
C ALA A 188 -2.67 7.78 1.27
N LYS A 189 -2.02 8.27 0.22
CA LYS A 189 -0.75 8.99 0.32
C LYS A 189 -1.01 10.45 0.63
N LEU A 190 -0.38 10.95 1.68
CA LEU A 190 -0.43 12.38 1.99
C LEU A 190 0.65 13.11 1.18
N PRO A 191 0.44 14.37 0.77
CA PRO A 191 1.48 15.13 0.08
C PRO A 191 2.71 15.38 0.97
N ASP A 192 2.53 15.34 2.29
CA ASP A 192 3.60 15.46 3.28
C ASP A 192 4.42 14.16 3.44
N GLU A 193 3.89 13.02 2.97
CA GLU A 193 4.56 11.71 3.06
C GLU A 193 5.60 11.57 1.92
N ILE A 194 6.83 12.01 2.19
CA ILE A 194 7.95 11.85 1.28
C ILE A 194 8.63 10.50 1.56
N HIS A 195 8.64 9.62 0.56
CA HIS A 195 9.49 8.44 0.59
C HIS A 195 10.90 8.82 0.14
N ILE A 196 11.77 9.12 1.12
CA ILE A 196 13.19 9.21 0.87
C ILE A 196 13.64 7.79 0.52
N LYS A 197 14.03 7.58 -0.74
CA LYS A 197 14.81 6.38 -1.08
C LYS A 197 16.07 6.51 -0.25
N THR A 198 16.18 5.73 0.82
CA THR A 198 17.50 5.43 1.35
C THR A 198 18.25 4.93 0.13
N VAL A 199 19.31 5.64 -0.24
CA VAL A 199 20.35 5.02 -1.03
C VAL A 199 20.65 3.80 -0.17
N GLU A 200 20.20 2.61 -0.61
CA GLU A 200 20.85 1.39 -0.16
C GLU A 200 22.29 1.81 -0.25
N GLU A 201 22.98 1.87 0.90
CA GLU A 201 24.42 1.90 0.86
C GLU A 201 24.69 0.93 -0.26
N THR A 202 25.30 1.45 -1.31
CA THR A 202 26.29 0.63 -1.93
C THR A 202 27.10 0.18 -0.71
N LYS A 203 26.76 -1.00 -0.15
CA LYS A 203 27.45 -2.20 -0.55
C LYS A 203 28.12 -1.84 -1.86
N THR A 204 29.22 -1.10 -1.75
CA THR A 204 30.49 -1.72 -1.99
C THR A 204 30.37 -3.24 -1.69
N GLU A 205 29.65 -4.00 -2.51
CA GLU A 205 30.25 -4.52 -3.73
C GLU A 205 31.27 -3.47 -4.22
N GLU A 206 32.47 -3.37 -3.62
CA GLU A 206 33.46 -4.42 -3.84
C GLU A 206 33.07 -5.01 -5.18
N LYS A 207 33.53 -4.34 -6.24
CA LYS A 207 33.60 -4.95 -7.55
C LYS A 207 34.24 -6.34 -7.38
N LYS A 208 33.39 -7.31 -7.05
CA LYS A 208 33.34 -8.68 -7.48
C LYS A 208 32.48 -8.54 -8.73
N GLU A 209 33.00 -7.96 -9.80
CA GLU A 209 34.00 -8.62 -10.64
C GLU A 209 35.28 -7.79 -10.88
N GLU A 210 36.38 -8.55 -10.94
CA GLU A 210 37.77 -8.20 -11.27
C GLU A 210 38.55 -7.47 -10.14
N LYS A 211 39.27 -8.18 -9.28
CA LYS A 211 40.26 -9.21 -9.63
C LYS A 211 40.03 -10.48 -8.82
N GLN A 212 39.97 -11.61 -9.51
CA GLN A 212 40.40 -12.89 -8.95
C GLN A 212 41.68 -12.65 -8.14
N PRO A 213 41.91 -13.38 -7.03
CA PRO A 213 43.24 -13.42 -6.45
C PRO A 213 44.15 -14.03 -7.51
N VAL A 214 44.76 -13.18 -8.34
CA VAL A 214 45.96 -13.54 -9.06
C VAL A 214 47.05 -13.46 -8.00
N GLY A 215 47.02 -14.45 -7.11
CA GLY A 215 48.23 -14.94 -6.48
C GLY A 215 49.11 -15.39 -7.64
N THR A 216 49.89 -14.46 -8.17
CA THR A 216 50.94 -14.78 -9.11
C THR A 216 52.02 -15.44 -8.27
N LYS A 217 51.89 -16.76 -8.09
CA LYS A 217 52.97 -17.60 -7.55
C LYS A 217 54.26 -17.24 -8.31
N LEU A 218 55.37 -17.14 -7.59
CA LEU A 218 56.70 -16.78 -8.08
C LEU A 218 57.16 -17.58 -9.33
N SER A 219 56.52 -18.71 -9.61
CA SER A 219 56.79 -19.61 -10.74
C SER A 219 56.42 -19.09 -12.14
N LYS A 220 55.73 -17.94 -12.29
CA LYS A 220 55.32 -17.41 -13.61
C LYS A 220 56.19 -16.29 -14.20
N ILE A 221 57.26 -15.87 -13.53
CA ILE A 221 58.19 -14.87 -14.07
C ILE A 221 59.24 -15.57 -14.94
N LYS A 222 59.25 -15.27 -16.26
CA LYS A 222 60.19 -15.87 -17.23
C LYS A 222 61.66 -15.43 -17.07
N GLU A 223 61.95 -14.47 -16.19
CA GLU A 223 63.27 -13.82 -16.07
C GLU A 223 63.95 -13.95 -14.70
N LEU A 224 63.42 -14.78 -13.78
CA LEU A 224 64.11 -15.11 -12.52
C LEU A 224 64.68 -16.53 -12.56
N ASP A 225 65.97 -16.66 -12.18
CA ASP A 225 66.62 -17.97 -12.10
C ASP A 225 65.92 -18.89 -11.10
N SER A 226 65.63 -20.12 -11.53
CA SER A 226 64.95 -21.16 -10.74
C SER A 226 65.60 -21.48 -9.37
N SER A 227 66.87 -21.10 -9.19
CA SER A 227 67.62 -21.26 -7.94
C SER A 227 67.28 -20.18 -6.90
N LEU A 228 66.88 -18.98 -7.32
CA LEU A 228 66.49 -17.89 -6.42
C LEU A 228 65.07 -18.08 -5.89
N VAL A 229 64.16 -18.57 -6.74
CA VAL A 229 62.77 -18.88 -6.37
C VAL A 229 62.71 -19.92 -5.24
N LYS A 230 63.52 -20.99 -5.33
CA LYS A 230 63.58 -22.02 -4.28
C LYS A 230 64.18 -21.54 -2.95
N LYS A 231 65.00 -20.49 -2.97
CA LYS A 231 65.57 -19.90 -1.75
C LYS A 231 64.56 -18.97 -1.05
N LEU A 232 63.80 -18.21 -1.84
CA LEU A 232 62.73 -17.34 -1.35
C LEU A 232 61.55 -18.14 -0.78
N GLU A 233 61.18 -19.25 -1.41
CA GLU A 233 60.16 -20.18 -0.89
C GLU A 233 60.59 -20.85 0.43
N LYS A 234 61.87 -21.21 0.59
CA LYS A 234 62.40 -21.74 1.86
C LYS A 234 62.44 -20.71 3.00
N ALA A 235 62.52 -19.44 2.66
CA ALA A 235 62.45 -18.33 3.60
C ALA A 235 61.00 -17.94 3.97
N GLY A 236 60.00 -18.61 3.40
CA GLY A 236 58.59 -18.41 3.73
C GLY A 236 57.94 -17.20 3.05
N ILE A 237 58.55 -16.67 1.97
CA ILE A 237 57.98 -15.54 1.23
C ILE A 237 57.25 -16.08 0.00
N GLU A 238 55.92 -16.02 0.02
CA GLU A 238 55.08 -16.64 -1.01
C GLU A 238 54.45 -15.62 -1.97
N THR A 239 54.45 -14.33 -1.63
CA THR A 239 53.83 -13.28 -2.45
C THR A 239 54.79 -12.15 -2.85
N ILE A 240 54.51 -11.53 -4.00
CA ILE A 240 55.32 -10.43 -4.58
C ILE A 240 55.23 -9.15 -3.73
N GLU A 241 54.12 -8.97 -3.00
CA GLU A 241 53.87 -7.81 -2.14
C GLU A 241 54.69 -7.89 -0.86
N GLU A 242 54.83 -9.07 -0.25
CA GLU A 242 55.70 -9.30 0.92
C GLU A 242 57.19 -9.04 0.62
N LEU A 243 57.64 -9.36 -0.59
CA LEU A 243 59.03 -9.11 -1.03
C LEU A 243 59.34 -7.63 -1.29
N TYR A 244 58.32 -6.83 -1.61
CA TYR A 244 58.48 -5.40 -1.91
C TYR A 244 58.56 -4.55 -0.64
N ASP A 245 57.83 -4.95 0.39
CA ASP A 245 57.74 -4.23 1.67
C ASP A 245 58.98 -4.45 2.57
N MET A 246 59.82 -5.44 2.28
CA MET A 246 61.06 -5.69 3.02
C MET A 246 62.18 -4.70 2.66
N SER A 247 62.98 -4.36 3.67
CA SER A 247 64.14 -3.47 3.51
C SER A 247 65.33 -4.22 2.87
N ILE A 248 66.28 -3.49 2.27
CA ILE A 248 67.43 -4.10 1.54
C ILE A 248 68.29 -4.94 2.50
N GLU A 249 68.34 -4.56 3.77
CA GLU A 249 69.11 -5.22 4.83
C GLU A 249 68.46 -6.55 5.28
N GLU A 250 67.12 -6.64 5.23
CA GLU A 250 66.36 -7.86 5.55
C GLU A 250 66.45 -8.91 4.42
N ILE A 251 66.55 -8.47 3.17
CA ILE A 251 66.75 -9.36 2.01
C ILE A 251 68.19 -9.92 1.99
N ALA A 252 69.17 -9.14 2.46
CA ALA A 252 70.57 -9.55 2.53
C ALA A 252 70.88 -10.50 3.69
N SER A 253 70.01 -10.57 4.71
CA SER A 253 70.17 -11.47 5.86
C SER A 253 69.62 -12.89 5.61
N ILE A 254 68.99 -13.12 4.45
CA ILE A 254 68.64 -14.46 3.97
C ILE A 254 69.90 -15.15 3.44
N GLU A 255 70.19 -16.36 3.91
CA GLU A 255 71.44 -17.08 3.62
C GLU A 255 71.78 -17.13 2.11
N GLY A 256 72.88 -16.49 1.75
CA GLY A 256 73.49 -16.56 0.42
C GLY A 256 73.00 -15.52 -0.61
N LEU A 257 72.48 -14.37 -0.17
CA LEU A 257 72.21 -13.20 -1.01
C LEU A 257 73.13 -12.02 -0.61
N ASN A 258 74.05 -11.61 -1.49
CA ASN A 258 74.89 -10.42 -1.26
C ASN A 258 74.09 -9.13 -1.52
N ASP A 259 74.45 -8.02 -0.86
CA ASP A 259 73.80 -6.69 -0.99
C ASP A 259 73.61 -6.22 -2.44
N LYS A 260 74.51 -6.61 -3.34
CA LYS A 260 74.42 -6.29 -4.77
C LYS A 260 73.24 -6.99 -5.46
N ILE A 261 72.94 -8.23 -5.07
CA ILE A 261 71.86 -9.04 -5.64
C ILE A 261 70.50 -8.52 -5.17
N ALA A 262 70.39 -8.13 -3.90
CA ALA A 262 69.19 -7.53 -3.31
C ALA A 262 68.81 -6.21 -4.02
N LYS A 263 69.78 -5.34 -4.33
CA LYS A 263 69.55 -4.10 -5.08
C LYS A 263 69.02 -4.36 -6.50
N THR A 264 69.64 -5.30 -7.23
CA THR A 264 69.15 -5.68 -8.58
C THR A 264 67.77 -6.33 -8.56
N LEU A 265 67.42 -7.07 -7.51
CA LEU A 265 66.08 -7.66 -7.37
C LEU A 265 65.02 -6.58 -7.15
N LYS A 266 65.29 -5.58 -6.30
CA LYS A 266 64.37 -4.48 -6.03
C LYS A 266 64.13 -3.60 -7.27
N GLU A 267 65.19 -3.28 -8.04
CA GLU A 267 65.07 -2.55 -9.31
C GLU A 267 64.28 -3.32 -10.38
N LYS A 268 64.43 -4.66 -10.44
CA LYS A 268 63.63 -5.50 -11.36
C LYS A 268 62.16 -5.58 -10.94
N LEU A 269 61.89 -5.68 -9.64
CA LEU A 269 60.52 -5.69 -9.10
C LEU A 269 59.79 -4.36 -9.36
N GLU A 270 60.46 -3.22 -9.21
CA GLU A 270 59.88 -1.90 -9.53
C GLU A 270 59.51 -1.75 -11.02
N LYS A 271 60.33 -2.31 -11.93
CA LYS A 271 60.02 -2.31 -13.37
C LYS A 271 58.79 -3.18 -13.68
N ILE A 272 58.70 -4.37 -13.08
CA ILE A 272 57.57 -5.28 -13.29
C ILE A 272 56.26 -4.67 -12.75
N ILE A 273 56.28 -4.01 -11.59
CA ILE A 273 55.09 -3.35 -11.03
C ILE A 273 54.63 -2.17 -11.89
N LYS A 274 55.54 -1.47 -12.57
CA LYS A 274 55.20 -0.40 -13.52
C LYS A 274 54.62 -0.91 -14.85
N GLU A 275 54.97 -2.11 -15.30
CA GLU A 275 54.38 -2.71 -16.50
C GLU A 275 53.00 -3.35 -16.24
N VAL A 276 52.70 -3.69 -14.99
CA VAL A 276 51.45 -4.38 -14.60
C VAL A 276 50.34 -3.40 -14.14
N LYS A 277 50.67 -2.12 -13.91
CA LYS A 277 49.70 -1.04 -13.64
C LYS A 277 49.33 -0.30 -14.91
#